data_AF-R6ZLR1-F1
#
_entry.id   AF-R6ZLR1-F1
#
_cell.length_a   1.000
_cell.length_b   1.000
_cell.length_c   1.000
_cell.angle_alpha   90.00
_cell.angle_beta   90.00
_cell.angle_gamma   90.00
#
_symmetry.space_group_name_H-M   'P 1'
#
loop_
_entity.id
_entity.type
_entity.pdbx_description
1 polymer ?
#
loop_
_entity_poly.entity_id
_entity_poly.type
_entity_poly.pdbx_seq_one_letter_code
_entity_poly.pdbx_strand_id
1 'polypeptide(L)'
;MDQVQNMELSKDQIIQELIALLNQNQQKEAANDVFEMAALIDGMGKRLEQVTEELSSVRKQLEKMEQEKADKTLKATVRKAVESLEQQCQKMKQQLFEIKTEVKAKASEIVSEAKAKGKAALHKVSEFLGIKDKLESVRENVRKSIAETEHTINKLDAFGSGMREAGQKIANTFRTFADKETVDYSEKEKKFSKTELVKKPFEAKKKLFQRMEQHLDEALDKVESLAKEPEQMKDVEMAEPSMLGAVAEPEFQYGADAFEAYQQSGKAETAVVSEVKKPEVKGKSL
;
A
#
# COMPACT_ATOMS: atom_id res chain seq x y z
N MET A 1 -14.95 -14.99 -23.02
CA MET A 1 -14.78 -13.53 -22.82
C MET A 1 -13.74 -13.27 -21.73
N ASP A 2 -12.73 -14.15 -21.62
CA ASP A 2 -11.94 -14.31 -20.41
C ASP A 2 -10.55 -13.65 -20.46
N GLN A 3 -10.12 -13.20 -21.66
CA GLN A 3 -8.80 -12.58 -21.83
C GLN A 3 -8.71 -11.15 -21.29
N VAL A 4 -9.84 -10.45 -21.11
CA VAL A 4 -9.86 -9.06 -20.60
C VAL A 4 -9.95 -9.01 -19.06
N GLN A 5 -10.37 -10.10 -18.41
CA GLN A 5 -10.60 -10.13 -16.96
C GLN A 5 -9.32 -10.26 -16.12
N ASN A 6 -8.17 -10.59 -16.73
CA ASN A 6 -6.93 -10.89 -16.01
C ASN A 6 -5.77 -9.94 -16.32
N MET A 7 -6.05 -8.76 -16.89
CA MET A 7 -5.01 -7.74 -17.06
C MET A 7 -4.78 -7.04 -15.71
N GLU A 8 -3.53 -7.05 -15.25
CA GLU A 8 -3.10 -6.28 -14.09
C GLU A 8 -3.30 -4.79 -14.38
N LEU A 9 -4.08 -4.10 -13.54
CA LEU A 9 -4.38 -2.68 -13.69
C LEU A 9 -3.09 -1.86 -13.70
N SER A 10 -2.12 -2.25 -12.88
CA SER A 10 -0.79 -1.65 -12.82
C SER A 10 0.00 -1.75 -14.14
N LYS A 11 -0.34 -2.68 -15.04
CA LYS A 11 0.29 -2.86 -16.36
C LYS A 11 -0.58 -2.37 -17.52
N ASP A 12 -1.78 -1.85 -17.23
CA ASP A 12 -2.67 -1.35 -18.26
C ASP A 12 -2.02 -0.16 -18.98
N GLN A 13 -2.13 -0.13 -20.31
CA GLN A 13 -1.47 0.88 -21.14
C GLN A 13 -1.93 2.30 -20.81
N ILE A 14 -3.21 2.48 -20.46
CA ILE A 14 -3.77 3.80 -20.13
C ILE A 14 -3.23 4.28 -18.78
N ILE A 15 -3.11 3.36 -17.81
CA ILE A 15 -2.54 3.66 -16.49
C ILE A 15 -1.06 4.02 -16.61
N GLN A 16 -0.30 3.24 -17.39
CA GLN A 16 1.11 3.53 -17.65
C GLN A 16 1.30 4.87 -18.38
N GLU A 17 0.41 5.20 -19.32
CA GLU A 17 0.43 6.49 -19.99
C GLU A 17 0.12 7.65 -19.03
N LEU A 18 -0.85 7.50 -18.14
CA LEU A 18 -1.14 8.49 -17.10
C LEU A 18 0.06 8.73 -16.18
N ILE A 19 0.70 7.65 -15.71
CA ILE A 19 1.91 7.71 -14.88
C ILE A 19 3.05 8.43 -15.61
N ALA A 20 3.23 8.16 -16.91
CA ALA A 20 4.24 8.82 -17.72
C ALA A 20 3.97 10.33 -17.87
N LEU A 21 2.72 10.73 -18.12
CA LEU A 21 2.32 12.14 -18.20
C LEU A 21 2.54 12.86 -16.87
N LEU A 22 2.19 12.24 -15.74
CA LEU A 22 2.42 12.82 -14.41
C LEU A 22 3.91 13.04 -14.13
N ASN A 23 4.75 12.05 -14.45
CA ASN A 23 6.21 12.15 -14.30
C ASN A 23 6.81 13.26 -15.18
N GLN A 24 6.36 13.38 -16.43
CA GLN A 24 6.81 14.45 -17.35
C GLN A 24 6.46 15.84 -16.83
N ASN A 25 5.40 15.97 -16.03
CA ASN A 25 4.93 17.24 -15.46
C ASN A 25 5.41 17.48 -14.02
N GLN A 26 6.45 16.77 -13.57
CA GLN A 26 7.06 16.85 -12.23
C GLN A 26 6.10 16.45 -11.08
N GLN A 27 4.99 15.78 -11.37
CA GLN A 27 4.04 15.28 -10.37
C GLN A 27 4.38 13.83 -9.98
N LYS A 28 5.60 13.64 -9.45
CA LYS A 28 6.13 12.30 -9.12
C LYS A 28 5.33 11.59 -8.03
N GLU A 29 4.84 12.33 -7.04
CA GLU A 29 4.02 11.78 -5.95
C GLU A 29 2.69 11.23 -6.48
N ALA A 30 1.96 12.03 -7.27
CA ALA A 30 0.73 11.58 -7.91
C ALA A 30 0.96 10.37 -8.86
N ALA A 31 2.08 10.36 -9.60
CA ALA A 31 2.44 9.22 -10.44
C ALA A 31 2.67 7.95 -9.61
N ASN A 32 3.35 8.07 -8.47
CA ASN A 32 3.59 6.97 -7.54
C ASN A 32 2.29 6.49 -6.89
N ASP A 33 1.43 7.40 -6.45
CA ASP A 33 0.16 7.06 -5.82
C ASP A 33 -0.82 6.38 -6.79
N VAL A 34 -0.87 6.79 -8.06
CA VAL A 34 -1.63 6.07 -9.11
C VAL A 34 -1.07 4.67 -9.32
N PHE A 35 0.26 4.52 -9.36
CA PHE A 35 0.89 3.21 -9.52
C PHE A 35 0.63 2.28 -8.33
N GLU A 36 0.86 2.77 -7.11
CA GLU A 36 0.65 2.01 -5.87
C GLU A 36 -0.81 1.62 -5.70
N MET A 37 -1.76 2.54 -5.94
CA MET A 37 -3.19 2.21 -5.95
C MET A 37 -3.50 1.06 -6.91
N ALA A 38 -2.99 1.12 -8.14
CA ALA A 38 -3.23 0.07 -9.13
C ALA A 38 -2.61 -1.27 -8.73
N ALA A 39 -1.40 -1.25 -8.18
CA ALA A 39 -0.71 -2.45 -7.68
C ALA A 39 -1.42 -3.07 -6.47
N LEU A 40 -1.95 -2.24 -5.57
CA LEU A 40 -2.72 -2.69 -4.40
C LEU A 40 -4.01 -3.38 -4.83
N ILE A 41 -4.75 -2.78 -5.78
CA ILE A 41 -5.97 -3.38 -6.39
C ILE A 41 -5.66 -4.72 -7.06
N ASP A 42 -4.55 -4.82 -7.78
CA ASP A 42 -4.11 -6.10 -8.35
C ASP A 42 -3.76 -7.14 -7.26
N GLY A 43 -3.08 -6.71 -6.19
CA GLY A 43 -2.76 -7.54 -5.05
C GLY A 43 -4.00 -8.09 -4.33
N MET A 44 -5.08 -7.29 -4.26
CA MET A 44 -6.36 -7.75 -3.73
C MET A 44 -6.99 -8.85 -4.60
N GLY A 45 -6.96 -8.70 -5.93
CA GLY A 45 -7.45 -9.70 -6.86
C GLY A 45 -6.76 -11.06 -6.68
N LYS A 46 -5.42 -11.04 -6.63
CA LYS A 46 -4.60 -12.26 -6.39
C LYS A 46 -4.93 -12.95 -5.07
N ARG A 47 -5.23 -12.19 -4.01
CA ARG A 47 -5.61 -12.77 -2.71
C ARG A 47 -7.00 -13.41 -2.75
N LEU A 48 -7.95 -12.83 -3.46
CA LEU A 48 -9.27 -13.46 -3.66
C LEU A 48 -9.16 -14.76 -4.48
N GLU A 49 -8.24 -14.82 -5.45
CA GLU A 49 -7.91 -16.06 -6.15
C GLU A 49 -7.35 -17.11 -5.20
N GLN A 50 -6.33 -16.76 -4.40
CA GLN A 50 -5.78 -17.65 -3.37
C GLN A 50 -6.84 -18.15 -2.39
N VAL A 51 -7.74 -17.28 -1.91
CA VAL A 51 -8.84 -17.70 -1.04
C VAL A 51 -9.76 -18.70 -1.76
N THR A 52 -10.04 -18.48 -3.05
CA THR A 52 -10.87 -19.38 -3.86
C THR A 52 -10.22 -20.76 -4.04
N GLU A 53 -8.90 -20.80 -4.31
CA GLU A 53 -8.12 -22.04 -4.40
C GLU A 53 -8.13 -22.81 -3.08
N GLU A 54 -7.91 -22.10 -1.97
CA GLU A 54 -8.01 -22.67 -0.64
C GLU A 54 -9.43 -23.17 -0.35
N LEU A 55 -10.50 -22.54 -0.87
CA LEU A 55 -11.90 -22.98 -0.65
C LEU A 55 -12.15 -24.30 -1.40
N SER A 56 -11.60 -24.44 -2.61
CA SER A 56 -11.60 -25.69 -3.36
C SER A 56 -10.87 -26.82 -2.62
N SER A 57 -9.73 -26.52 -2.00
CA SER A 57 -9.01 -27.49 -1.16
C SER A 57 -9.85 -27.97 0.02
N VAL A 58 -10.54 -27.07 0.73
CA VAL A 58 -11.44 -27.44 1.83
C VAL A 58 -12.59 -28.32 1.35
N ARG A 59 -13.19 -28.03 0.19
CA ARG A 59 -14.24 -28.89 -0.39
C ARG A 59 -13.74 -30.31 -0.62
N LYS A 60 -12.57 -30.48 -1.22
CA LYS A 60 -11.96 -31.80 -1.43
C LYS A 60 -11.69 -32.53 -0.10
N GLN A 61 -11.29 -31.80 0.94
CA GLN A 61 -11.13 -32.38 2.28
C GLN A 61 -12.49 -32.79 2.88
N LEU A 62 -13.53 -32.01 2.67
CA LEU A 62 -14.89 -32.33 3.11
C LEU A 62 -15.43 -33.59 2.42
N GLU A 63 -15.23 -33.74 1.11
CA GLU A 63 -15.59 -34.94 0.33
C GLU A 63 -14.85 -36.19 0.84
N LYS A 64 -13.55 -36.08 1.16
CA LYS A 64 -12.81 -37.19 1.79
C LYS A 64 -13.40 -37.55 3.15
N MET A 65 -13.85 -36.56 3.92
CA MET A 65 -14.59 -36.80 5.17
C MET A 65 -15.99 -37.35 4.94
N GLU A 66 -16.58 -37.25 3.74
CA GLU A 66 -17.85 -37.92 3.41
C GLU A 66 -17.70 -39.44 3.37
N GLN A 67 -16.54 -39.93 2.93
CA GLN A 67 -16.20 -41.36 2.90
C GLN A 67 -15.91 -41.93 4.30
N GLU A 68 -15.41 -41.09 5.20
CA GLU A 68 -15.25 -41.46 6.61
C GLU A 68 -16.55 -41.22 7.39
N LYS A 69 -16.81 -42.01 8.44
CA LYS A 69 -17.95 -41.82 9.38
C LYS A 69 -17.81 -40.54 10.24
N ALA A 70 -17.38 -39.42 9.66
CA ALA A 70 -17.33 -38.12 10.31
C ALA A 70 -18.76 -37.60 10.60
N ASP A 71 -18.87 -36.79 11.65
CA ASP A 71 -20.13 -36.25 12.16
C ASP A 71 -20.86 -35.40 11.11
N LYS A 72 -22.15 -35.70 10.88
CA LYS A 72 -22.99 -34.98 9.90
C LYS A 72 -23.13 -33.49 10.24
N THR A 73 -23.11 -33.15 11.52
CA THR A 73 -23.23 -31.77 12.03
C THR A 73 -21.99 -30.96 11.71
N LEU A 74 -20.80 -31.56 11.91
CA LEU A 74 -19.53 -30.94 11.53
C LEU A 74 -19.49 -30.67 10.03
N LYS A 75 -19.84 -31.67 9.22
CA LYS A 75 -19.89 -31.55 7.75
C LYS A 75 -20.81 -30.42 7.31
N ALA A 76 -22.03 -30.37 7.83
CA ALA A 76 -22.99 -29.33 7.49
C ALA A 76 -22.49 -27.92 7.88
N THR A 77 -21.86 -27.79 9.04
CA THR A 77 -21.31 -26.51 9.52
C THR A 77 -20.18 -26.02 8.62
N VAL A 78 -19.25 -26.90 8.27
CA VAL A 78 -18.10 -26.57 7.41
C VAL A 78 -18.57 -26.25 6.00
N ARG A 79 -19.48 -27.06 5.44
CA ARG A 79 -20.04 -26.83 4.11
C ARG A 79 -20.73 -25.47 4.01
N LYS A 80 -21.58 -25.14 4.97
CA LYS A 80 -22.26 -23.83 5.03
C LYS A 80 -21.25 -22.68 5.11
N ALA A 81 -20.20 -22.82 5.91
CA ALA A 81 -19.16 -21.80 6.02
C ALA A 81 -18.37 -21.62 4.71
N VAL A 82 -18.06 -22.71 4.01
CA VAL A 82 -17.41 -22.67 2.69
C VAL A 82 -18.31 -21.98 1.68
N GLU A 83 -19.58 -22.39 1.57
CA GLU A 83 -20.54 -21.79 0.62
C GLU A 83 -20.73 -20.29 0.87
N SER A 84 -20.83 -19.86 2.14
CA SER A 84 -20.91 -18.44 2.52
C SER A 84 -19.66 -17.67 2.09
N LEU A 85 -18.47 -18.20 2.37
CA LEU A 85 -17.21 -17.56 1.99
C LEU A 85 -17.02 -17.46 0.48
N GLU A 86 -17.46 -18.46 -0.28
CA GLU A 86 -17.40 -18.41 -1.74
C GLU A 86 -18.30 -17.32 -2.31
N GLN A 87 -19.52 -17.19 -1.80
CA GLN A 87 -20.42 -16.11 -2.21
C GLN A 87 -19.81 -14.73 -1.90
N GLN A 88 -19.22 -14.56 -0.72
CA GLN A 88 -18.51 -13.33 -0.34
C GLN A 88 -17.32 -13.05 -1.28
N CYS A 89 -16.50 -14.07 -1.59
CA CYS A 89 -15.39 -13.94 -2.53
C CYS A 89 -15.86 -13.52 -3.93
N GLN A 90 -16.94 -14.11 -4.45
CA GLN A 90 -17.48 -13.72 -5.75
C GLN A 90 -17.99 -12.28 -5.75
N LYS A 91 -18.69 -11.86 -4.70
CA LYS A 91 -19.13 -10.47 -4.52
C LYS A 91 -17.93 -9.50 -4.53
N MET A 92 -16.87 -9.80 -3.77
CA MET A 92 -15.67 -8.97 -3.73
C MET A 92 -14.93 -8.94 -5.07
N LYS A 93 -14.88 -10.07 -5.80
CA LYS A 93 -14.30 -10.11 -7.16
C LYS A 93 -15.05 -9.19 -8.13
N GLN A 94 -16.38 -9.23 -8.09
CA GLN A 94 -17.21 -8.37 -8.93
C GLN A 94 -16.98 -6.88 -8.61
N GLN A 95 -16.95 -6.51 -7.33
CA GLN A 95 -16.67 -5.13 -6.93
C GLN A 95 -15.25 -4.67 -7.33
N LEU A 96 -14.23 -5.53 -7.19
CA LEU A 96 -12.88 -5.21 -7.68
C LEU A 96 -12.84 -5.02 -9.19
N PHE A 97 -13.59 -5.81 -9.95
CA PHE A 97 -13.68 -5.64 -11.40
C PHE A 97 -14.32 -4.30 -11.78
N GLU A 98 -15.38 -3.90 -11.08
CA GLU A 98 -16.02 -2.59 -11.26
C GLU A 98 -15.06 -1.44 -10.92
N ILE A 99 -14.30 -1.57 -9.82
CA ILE A 99 -13.26 -0.62 -9.44
C ILE A 99 -12.20 -0.51 -10.54
N LYS A 100 -11.64 -1.63 -11.01
CA LYS A 100 -10.65 -1.64 -12.10
C LYS A 100 -11.16 -0.95 -13.36
N THR A 101 -12.41 -1.20 -13.72
CA THR A 101 -13.04 -0.59 -14.89
C THR A 101 -13.18 0.92 -14.73
N GLU A 102 -13.59 1.39 -13.55
CA GLU A 102 -13.73 2.81 -13.25
C GLU A 102 -12.38 3.52 -13.19
N VAL A 103 -11.36 2.93 -12.56
CA VAL A 103 -9.99 3.45 -12.56
C VAL A 103 -9.51 3.67 -13.99
N LYS A 104 -9.72 2.66 -14.87
CA LYS A 104 -9.31 2.75 -16.27
C LYS A 104 -10.08 3.82 -17.05
N ALA A 105 -11.39 3.93 -16.84
CA ALA A 105 -12.21 4.96 -17.49
C ALA A 105 -11.73 6.36 -17.11
N LYS A 106 -11.56 6.63 -15.81
CA LYS A 106 -11.05 7.91 -15.30
C LYS A 106 -9.65 8.22 -15.81
N ALA A 107 -8.75 7.23 -15.80
CA ALA A 107 -7.41 7.41 -16.35
C ALA A 107 -7.45 7.77 -17.84
N SER A 108 -8.33 7.14 -18.62
CA SER A 108 -8.49 7.42 -20.05
C SER A 108 -8.97 8.85 -20.29
N GLU A 109 -9.94 9.32 -19.50
CA GLU A 109 -10.43 10.70 -19.56
C GLU A 109 -9.32 11.70 -19.25
N ILE A 110 -8.59 11.49 -18.13
CA ILE A 110 -7.47 12.36 -17.73
C ILE A 110 -6.38 12.40 -18.79
N VAL A 111 -5.98 11.24 -19.34
CA VAL A 111 -4.96 11.17 -20.40
C VAL A 111 -5.41 11.92 -21.66
N SER A 112 -6.67 11.75 -22.07
CA SER A 112 -7.21 12.45 -23.25
C SER A 112 -7.25 13.97 -23.06
N GLU A 113 -7.63 14.43 -21.87
CA GLU A 113 -7.67 15.84 -21.55
C GLU A 113 -6.28 16.44 -21.36
N ALA A 114 -5.34 15.70 -20.76
CA ALA A 114 -3.95 16.12 -20.63
C ALA A 114 -3.27 16.29 -22.00
N LYS A 115 -3.59 15.42 -22.97
CA LYS A 115 -3.13 15.57 -24.36
C LYS A 115 -3.72 16.80 -25.06
N ALA A 116 -4.97 17.16 -24.75
CA ALA A 116 -5.66 18.28 -25.40
C ALA A 116 -5.38 19.64 -24.74
N LYS A 117 -5.31 19.69 -23.40
CA LYS A 117 -5.25 20.91 -22.58
C LYS A 117 -3.91 21.08 -21.83
N GLY A 118 -3.00 20.10 -21.95
CA GLY A 118 -1.70 20.11 -21.29
C GLY A 118 -1.77 19.88 -19.77
N LYS A 119 -0.73 20.32 -19.06
CA LYS A 119 -0.55 20.15 -17.60
C LYS A 119 -1.78 20.50 -16.77
N ALA A 120 -2.54 21.51 -17.21
CA ALA A 120 -3.72 21.99 -16.50
C ALA A 120 -4.80 20.91 -16.33
N ALA A 121 -4.87 19.86 -17.15
CA ALA A 121 -5.86 18.79 -16.96
C ALA A 121 -5.45 17.71 -15.96
N LEU A 122 -4.18 17.66 -15.52
CA LEU A 122 -3.69 16.62 -14.60
C LEU A 122 -4.22 16.79 -13.16
N HIS A 123 -4.78 17.96 -12.79
CA HIS A 123 -5.47 18.12 -11.50
C HIS A 123 -6.68 17.17 -11.36
N LYS A 124 -7.24 16.70 -12.49
CA LYS A 124 -8.33 15.73 -12.54
C LYS A 124 -7.96 14.34 -12.02
N VAL A 125 -6.69 14.10 -11.71
CA VAL A 125 -6.28 12.92 -10.94
C VAL A 125 -7.00 12.85 -9.58
N SER A 126 -7.45 13.98 -9.04
CA SER A 126 -8.36 14.03 -7.88
C SER A 126 -9.71 13.32 -8.10
N GLU A 127 -10.16 13.14 -9.35
CA GLU A 127 -11.40 12.42 -9.68
C GLU A 127 -11.34 10.92 -9.29
N PHE A 128 -10.14 10.39 -9.02
CA PHE A 128 -9.98 9.06 -8.41
C PHE A 128 -10.64 8.96 -7.02
N LEU A 129 -10.89 10.06 -6.32
CA LEU A 129 -11.70 10.06 -5.09
C LEU A 129 -13.07 9.41 -5.25
N GLY A 130 -13.69 9.48 -6.43
CA GLY A 130 -14.99 8.83 -6.65
C GLY A 130 -14.95 7.30 -6.53
N ILE A 131 -13.76 6.70 -6.47
CA ILE A 131 -13.56 5.26 -6.27
C ILE A 131 -13.52 4.90 -4.78
N LYS A 132 -13.34 5.89 -3.90
CA LYS A 132 -13.23 5.71 -2.45
C LYS A 132 -14.41 4.91 -1.88
N ASP A 133 -15.64 5.32 -2.18
CA ASP A 133 -16.85 4.66 -1.67
C ASP A 133 -16.91 3.17 -2.05
N LYS A 134 -16.43 2.82 -3.25
CA LYS A 134 -16.38 1.43 -3.71
C LYS A 134 -15.31 0.64 -2.97
N LEU A 135 -14.11 1.22 -2.76
CA LEU A 135 -13.06 0.59 -1.96
C LEU A 135 -13.50 0.39 -0.50
N GLU A 136 -14.20 1.37 0.09
CA GLU A 136 -14.77 1.25 1.44
C GLU A 136 -15.82 0.13 1.51
N SER A 137 -16.67 0.00 0.50
CA SER A 137 -17.64 -1.11 0.42
C SER A 137 -16.95 -2.48 0.36
N VAL A 138 -15.86 -2.60 -0.41
CA VAL A 138 -15.06 -3.84 -0.44
C VAL A 138 -14.43 -4.10 0.93
N ARG A 139 -13.91 -3.08 1.61
CA ARG A 139 -13.36 -3.18 2.96
C ARG A 139 -14.38 -3.67 3.99
N GLU A 140 -15.60 -3.18 3.94
CA GLU A 140 -16.68 -3.68 4.80
C GLU A 140 -16.96 -5.17 4.56
N ASN A 141 -17.02 -5.59 3.29
CA ASN A 141 -17.21 -7.01 2.93
C ASN A 141 -16.04 -7.89 3.39
N VAL A 142 -14.80 -7.39 3.31
CA VAL A 142 -13.61 -8.08 3.84
C VAL A 142 -13.71 -8.25 5.36
N ARG A 143 -14.01 -7.16 6.10
CA ARG A 143 -14.19 -7.20 7.56
C ARG A 143 -15.28 -8.17 7.99
N LYS A 144 -16.41 -8.16 7.29
CA LYS A 144 -17.50 -9.13 7.51
C LYS A 144 -17.03 -10.57 7.27
N SER A 145 -16.26 -10.82 6.21
CA SER A 145 -15.72 -12.14 5.89
C SER A 145 -14.71 -12.62 6.94
N ILE A 146 -13.90 -11.72 7.51
CA ILE A 146 -12.99 -12.02 8.64
C ILE A 146 -13.81 -12.45 9.85
N ALA A 147 -14.82 -11.67 10.24
CA ALA A 147 -15.66 -11.98 11.40
C ALA A 147 -16.42 -13.32 11.24
N GLU A 148 -16.99 -13.59 10.06
CA GLU A 148 -17.64 -14.87 9.74
C GLU A 148 -16.66 -16.05 9.81
N THR A 149 -15.42 -15.84 9.34
CA THR A 149 -14.35 -16.85 9.41
C THR A 149 -13.93 -17.12 10.85
N GLU A 150 -13.74 -16.09 11.66
CA GLU A 150 -13.41 -16.21 13.09
C GLU A 150 -14.50 -16.96 13.86
N HIS A 151 -15.77 -16.61 13.62
CA HIS A 151 -16.89 -17.30 14.21
C HIS A 151 -16.94 -18.78 13.82
N THR A 152 -16.59 -19.12 12.57
CA THR A 152 -16.47 -20.51 12.13
C THR A 152 -15.34 -21.24 12.83
N ILE A 153 -14.16 -20.61 12.97
CA ILE A 153 -13.02 -21.16 13.71
C ILE A 153 -13.41 -21.46 15.16
N ASN A 154 -14.07 -20.51 15.84
CA ASN A 154 -14.54 -20.68 17.21
C ASN A 154 -15.53 -21.85 17.35
N LYS A 155 -16.44 -22.01 16.38
CA LYS A 155 -17.37 -23.15 16.34
C LYS A 155 -16.64 -24.49 16.16
N LEU A 156 -15.62 -24.53 15.30
CA LEU A 156 -14.81 -25.74 15.09
C LEU A 156 -14.00 -26.09 16.34
N ASP A 157 -13.48 -25.10 17.05
CA ASP A 157 -12.77 -25.29 18.31
C ASP A 157 -13.71 -25.81 19.41
N ALA A 158 -14.88 -25.20 19.59
CA ALA A 158 -15.87 -25.65 20.56
C ALA A 158 -16.33 -27.08 20.27
N PHE A 159 -16.59 -27.40 18.99
CA PHE A 159 -16.97 -28.74 18.57
C PHE A 159 -15.86 -29.77 18.83
N GLY A 160 -14.61 -29.45 18.47
CA GLY A 160 -13.46 -30.32 18.74
C GLY A 160 -13.22 -30.56 20.22
N SER A 161 -13.44 -29.54 21.05
CA SER A 161 -13.34 -29.61 22.51
C SER A 161 -14.42 -30.55 23.08
N GLY A 162 -15.69 -30.32 22.73
CA GLY A 162 -16.81 -31.14 23.19
C GLY A 162 -16.70 -32.61 22.75
N MET A 163 -16.26 -32.89 21.52
CA MET A 163 -16.00 -34.26 21.08
C MET A 163 -14.91 -34.95 21.90
N ARG A 164 -13.84 -34.23 22.24
CA ARG A 164 -12.72 -34.75 23.03
C ARG A 164 -13.18 -35.08 24.45
N GLU A 165 -13.91 -34.17 25.10
CA GLU A 165 -14.48 -34.38 26.43
C GLU A 165 -15.45 -35.57 26.46
N ALA A 166 -16.34 -35.67 25.47
CA ALA A 166 -17.26 -36.80 25.34
C ALA A 166 -16.49 -38.13 25.17
N GLY A 167 -15.46 -38.15 24.32
CA GLY A 167 -14.61 -39.31 24.13
C GLY A 167 -13.86 -39.74 25.40
N GLN A 168 -13.34 -38.76 26.17
CA GLN A 168 -12.70 -39.01 27.46
C GLN A 168 -13.68 -39.60 28.49
N LYS A 169 -14.90 -39.07 28.56
CA LYS A 169 -15.96 -39.62 29.42
C LYS A 169 -16.29 -41.05 29.04
N ILE A 170 -16.52 -41.33 27.75
CA ILE A 170 -16.79 -42.69 27.25
C ILE A 170 -15.63 -43.64 27.59
N ALA A 171 -14.38 -43.20 27.39
CA ALA A 171 -13.21 -44.00 27.71
C ALA A 171 -13.10 -44.32 29.20
N ASN A 172 -13.39 -43.35 30.08
CA ASN A 172 -13.46 -43.57 31.51
C ASN A 172 -14.61 -44.52 31.90
N THR A 173 -15.78 -44.42 31.27
CA THR A 173 -16.89 -45.37 31.50
C THR A 173 -16.48 -46.81 31.17
N PHE A 174 -15.77 -47.03 30.05
CA PHE A 174 -15.25 -48.37 29.71
C PHE A 174 -14.17 -48.86 30.68
N ARG A 175 -13.33 -47.96 31.22
CA ARG A 175 -12.36 -48.32 32.27
C ARG A 175 -13.07 -48.76 33.54
N THR A 176 -14.04 -47.99 34.00
CA THR A 176 -14.84 -48.32 35.18
C THR A 176 -15.58 -49.64 35.00
N PHE A 177 -16.13 -49.91 33.81
CA PHE A 177 -16.77 -51.19 33.50
C PHE A 177 -15.79 -52.38 33.52
N ALA A 178 -14.51 -52.14 33.25
CA ALA A 178 -13.45 -53.14 33.31
C ALA A 178 -12.71 -53.15 34.66
N ASP A 179 -13.31 -52.60 35.72
CA ASP A 179 -12.74 -52.45 37.07
C ASP A 179 -11.39 -51.72 37.10
N LYS A 180 -11.16 -50.80 36.15
CA LYS A 180 -9.98 -49.93 36.09
C LYS A 180 -10.32 -48.52 36.58
N GLU A 181 -9.34 -47.89 37.21
CA GLU A 181 -9.47 -46.51 37.69
C GLU A 181 -9.65 -45.52 36.52
N THR A 182 -10.40 -44.45 36.79
CA THR A 182 -10.60 -43.36 35.85
C THR A 182 -9.33 -42.55 35.70
N VAL A 183 -9.17 -41.95 34.53
CA VAL A 183 -8.00 -41.12 34.20
C VAL A 183 -8.44 -39.67 34.17
N ASP A 184 -7.68 -38.80 34.83
CA ASP A 184 -7.79 -37.36 34.58
C ASP A 184 -7.06 -37.01 33.27
N TYR A 185 -7.77 -36.32 32.39
CA TYR A 185 -7.28 -35.91 31.09
C TYR A 185 -6.97 -34.41 31.02
N SER A 186 -7.13 -33.68 32.13
CA SER A 186 -6.84 -32.23 32.25
C SER A 186 -5.39 -31.89 31.85
N GLU A 187 -4.43 -32.72 32.23
CA GLU A 187 -2.99 -32.54 31.95
C GLU A 187 -2.51 -33.24 30.66
N LYS A 188 -3.36 -34.00 29.97
CA LYS A 188 -2.95 -34.73 28.76
C LYS A 188 -3.00 -33.83 27.53
N GLU A 189 -1.91 -33.86 26.75
CA GLU A 189 -1.79 -33.11 25.50
C GLU A 189 -3.02 -33.24 24.60
N LYS A 190 -3.43 -32.11 24.03
CA LYS A 190 -4.47 -32.05 23.00
C LYS A 190 -4.00 -32.82 21.77
N LYS A 191 -4.34 -34.11 21.70
CA LYS A 191 -4.12 -34.90 20.47
C LYS A 191 -4.81 -34.22 19.29
N PHE A 192 -4.12 -34.17 18.15
CA PHE A 192 -4.62 -33.65 16.88
C PHE A 192 -6.02 -34.21 16.58
N SER A 193 -7.03 -33.34 16.52
CA SER A 193 -8.40 -33.73 16.17
C SER A 193 -8.66 -33.53 14.68
N LYS A 194 -9.63 -34.27 14.13
CA LYS A 194 -10.10 -34.06 12.74
C LYS A 194 -10.60 -32.62 12.52
N THR A 195 -11.03 -31.93 13.58
CA THR A 195 -11.45 -30.52 13.53
C THR A 195 -10.28 -29.56 13.33
N GLU A 196 -9.06 -29.89 13.79
CA GLU A 196 -7.87 -29.07 13.56
C GLU A 196 -7.44 -29.08 12.08
N LEU A 197 -7.62 -30.20 11.37
CA LEU A 197 -7.36 -30.28 9.93
C LEU A 197 -8.29 -29.37 9.13
N VAL A 198 -9.55 -29.28 9.54
CA VAL A 198 -10.53 -28.40 8.89
C VAL A 198 -10.33 -26.94 9.28
N LYS A 199 -9.82 -26.66 10.49
CA LYS A 199 -9.57 -25.31 11.00
C LYS A 199 -8.42 -24.59 10.28
N LYS A 200 -7.30 -25.27 10.03
CA LYS A 200 -6.10 -24.66 9.40
C LYS A 200 -6.40 -23.89 8.10
N PRO A 201 -7.20 -24.42 7.16
CA PRO A 201 -7.62 -23.66 5.98
C PRO A 201 -8.40 -22.38 6.30
N PHE A 202 -9.28 -22.37 7.30
CA PHE A 202 -9.99 -21.14 7.70
C PHE A 202 -9.04 -20.10 8.30
N GLU A 203 -8.03 -20.52 9.07
CA GLU A 203 -6.99 -19.61 9.55
C GLU A 203 -6.15 -19.02 8.41
N ALA A 204 -5.80 -19.84 7.41
CA ALA A 204 -5.10 -19.37 6.21
C ALA A 204 -5.93 -18.32 5.46
N LYS A 205 -7.24 -18.57 5.25
CA LYS A 205 -8.16 -17.60 4.64
C LYS A 205 -8.26 -16.31 5.44
N LYS A 206 -8.41 -16.39 6.77
CA LYS A 206 -8.44 -15.22 7.64
C LYS A 206 -7.20 -14.34 7.42
N LYS A 207 -6.01 -14.94 7.37
CA LYS A 207 -4.76 -14.20 7.08
C LYS A 207 -4.76 -13.53 5.71
N LEU A 208 -5.31 -14.19 4.68
CA LEU A 208 -5.43 -13.61 3.34
C LEU A 208 -6.38 -12.40 3.35
N PHE A 209 -7.51 -12.49 4.03
CA PHE A 209 -8.44 -11.36 4.18
C PHE A 209 -7.85 -10.21 5.00
N GLN A 210 -7.14 -10.49 6.10
CA GLN A 210 -6.46 -9.45 6.88
C GLN A 210 -5.43 -8.69 6.06
N ARG A 211 -4.68 -9.39 5.20
CA ARG A 211 -3.77 -8.72 4.26
C ARG A 211 -4.55 -7.89 3.25
N MET A 212 -5.65 -8.43 2.70
CA MET A 212 -6.50 -7.70 1.76
C MET A 212 -7.07 -6.42 2.38
N GLU A 213 -7.46 -6.45 3.65
CA GLU A 213 -7.85 -5.27 4.42
C GLU A 213 -6.72 -4.23 4.48
N GLN A 214 -5.48 -4.64 4.78
CA GLN A 214 -4.32 -3.72 4.77
C GLN A 214 -4.14 -3.05 3.40
N HIS A 215 -4.26 -3.81 2.30
CA HIS A 215 -4.17 -3.22 0.95
C HIS A 215 -5.33 -2.27 0.64
N LEU A 216 -6.52 -2.50 1.20
CA LEU A 216 -7.64 -1.59 1.03
C LEU A 216 -7.41 -0.29 1.79
N ASP A 217 -6.91 -0.36 3.01
CA ASP A 217 -6.56 0.83 3.80
C ASP A 217 -5.44 1.62 3.11
N GLU A 218 -4.37 0.95 2.65
CA GLU A 218 -3.31 1.59 1.86
C GLU A 218 -3.85 2.19 0.55
N ALA A 219 -4.74 1.51 -0.16
CA ALA A 219 -5.30 2.03 -1.41
C ALA A 219 -6.21 3.24 -1.18
N LEU A 220 -6.95 3.27 -0.07
CA LEU A 220 -7.76 4.41 0.35
C LEU A 220 -6.87 5.62 0.67
N ASP A 221 -5.78 5.41 1.42
CA ASP A 221 -4.82 6.47 1.71
C ASP A 221 -4.21 7.05 0.43
N LYS A 222 -3.92 6.21 -0.56
CA LYS A 222 -3.42 6.63 -1.88
C LYS A 222 -4.46 7.43 -2.66
N VAL A 223 -5.70 6.96 -2.71
CA VAL A 223 -6.81 7.69 -3.36
C VAL A 223 -7.04 9.05 -2.70
N GLU A 224 -6.92 9.15 -1.37
CA GLU A 224 -7.00 10.43 -0.65
C GLU A 224 -5.80 11.33 -0.90
N SER A 225 -4.60 10.77 -1.04
CA SER A 225 -3.38 11.53 -1.33
C SER A 225 -3.42 12.15 -2.73
N LEU A 226 -3.99 11.44 -3.71
CA LEU A 226 -4.25 11.97 -5.06
C LEU A 226 -5.21 13.16 -5.10
N ALA A 227 -6.04 13.31 -4.07
CA ALA A 227 -6.97 14.42 -3.96
C ALA A 227 -6.36 15.67 -3.33
N LYS A 228 -5.32 15.49 -2.54
CA LYS A 228 -4.56 16.59 -1.96
C LYS A 228 -3.75 17.15 -3.12
N GLU A 229 -4.22 18.26 -3.70
CA GLU A 229 -3.42 19.01 -4.66
C GLU A 229 -2.01 19.21 -4.10
N PRO A 230 -0.96 19.25 -4.95
CA PRO A 230 0.33 19.71 -4.49
C PRO A 230 0.17 21.21 -4.14
N GLU A 231 -0.04 21.51 -2.86
CA GLU A 231 0.14 22.86 -2.32
C GLU A 231 1.55 23.42 -2.63
N GLN A 232 2.46 22.59 -3.13
CA GLN A 232 3.80 22.95 -3.56
C GLN A 232 3.89 23.75 -4.89
N MET A 233 2.78 24.06 -5.57
CA MET A 233 2.78 25.05 -6.66
C MET A 233 2.21 26.42 -6.26
N LYS A 234 2.20 26.76 -4.97
CA LYS A 234 1.90 28.14 -4.52
C LYS A 234 3.04 28.89 -3.85
N ASP A 235 4.22 28.28 -3.67
CA ASP A 235 5.37 28.94 -3.00
C ASP A 235 6.60 29.17 -3.91
N VAL A 236 6.39 29.42 -5.21
CA VAL A 236 7.48 29.94 -6.07
C VAL A 236 7.15 31.26 -6.78
N GLU A 237 5.99 31.87 -6.52
CA GLU A 237 5.76 33.27 -6.87
C GLU A 237 5.25 34.04 -5.66
N MET A 238 5.90 35.17 -5.38
CA MET A 238 5.67 36.14 -4.31
C MET A 238 6.46 35.95 -3.00
N ALA A 239 7.75 35.59 -3.09
CA ALA A 239 8.71 36.27 -2.22
C ALA A 239 8.87 37.70 -2.76
N GLU A 240 8.10 38.64 -2.22
CA GLU A 240 8.40 40.06 -2.38
C GLU A 240 9.89 40.29 -2.07
N PRO A 241 10.64 41.03 -2.92
CA PRO A 241 11.96 41.47 -2.53
C PRO A 241 11.78 42.42 -1.34
N SER A 242 11.99 41.90 -0.13
CA SER A 242 12.14 42.72 1.05
C SER A 242 13.24 43.72 0.77
N MET A 243 12.84 44.98 0.73
CA MET A 243 13.66 46.17 0.54
C MET A 243 14.87 46.15 1.47
N LEU A 244 16.00 45.62 1.01
CA LEU A 244 17.30 45.77 1.66
C LEU A 244 18.11 46.78 0.85
N GLY A 245 18.11 48.01 1.36
CA GLY A 245 19.18 48.99 1.17
C GLY A 245 19.39 49.50 -0.24
N ALA A 246 18.89 50.70 -0.53
CA ALA A 246 19.41 51.51 -1.62
C ALA A 246 20.90 51.78 -1.40
N VAL A 247 21.78 51.00 -2.03
CA VAL A 247 23.16 51.40 -2.28
C VAL A 247 23.13 52.09 -3.64
N ALA A 248 22.99 53.42 -3.61
CA ALA A 248 23.24 54.23 -4.78
C ALA A 248 24.72 54.08 -5.12
N GLU A 249 25.04 53.33 -6.18
CA GLU A 249 26.36 53.42 -6.78
C GLU A 249 26.54 54.86 -7.29
N PRO A 250 27.60 55.57 -6.90
CA PRO A 250 27.89 56.86 -7.51
C PRO A 250 28.18 56.64 -9.00
N GLU A 251 27.55 57.45 -9.85
CA GLU A 251 27.77 57.43 -11.30
C GLU A 251 29.26 57.48 -11.62
N PHE A 252 29.79 56.41 -12.20
CA PHE A 252 31.14 56.40 -12.74
C PHE A 252 31.16 57.33 -13.97
N GLN A 253 31.65 58.55 -13.79
CA GLN A 253 31.98 59.46 -14.89
C GLN A 253 33.14 58.87 -15.70
N TYR A 254 32.82 58.28 -16.84
CA TYR A 254 33.82 57.82 -17.79
C TYR A 254 34.27 59.01 -18.66
N GLY A 255 35.49 59.49 -18.43
CA GLY A 255 36.10 60.59 -19.16
C GLY A 255 37.61 60.65 -18.89
N ALA A 256 38.38 61.19 -19.85
CA ALA A 256 39.84 61.28 -19.77
C ALA A 256 40.32 62.00 -18.49
N ASP A 257 39.50 62.88 -17.94
CA ASP A 257 39.78 63.68 -16.74
C ASP A 257 39.86 62.81 -15.46
N ALA A 258 39.15 61.68 -15.40
CA ALA A 258 39.19 60.76 -14.26
C ALA A 258 40.51 59.96 -14.20
N PHE A 259 41.16 59.74 -15.34
CA PHE A 259 42.44 59.03 -15.43
C PHE A 259 43.62 59.94 -15.01
N GLU A 260 43.54 61.24 -15.29
CA GLU A 260 44.57 62.21 -14.88
C GLU A 260 44.57 62.46 -13.37
N ALA A 261 43.39 62.49 -12.73
CA ALA A 261 43.26 62.64 -11.28
C ALA A 261 43.90 61.47 -10.50
N TYR A 262 43.81 60.24 -11.03
CA TYR A 262 44.42 59.05 -10.43
C TYR A 262 45.96 59.05 -10.54
N GLN A 263 46.53 59.65 -11.59
CA GLN A 263 47.98 59.79 -11.72
C GLN A 263 48.56 60.87 -10.81
N GLN A 264 47.77 61.86 -10.43
CA GLN A 264 48.21 62.92 -9.50
C GLN A 264 48.22 62.42 -8.04
N SER A 265 47.28 61.54 -7.65
CA SER A 265 47.27 60.96 -6.29
C SER A 265 48.37 59.91 -6.07
N GLY A 266 48.78 59.17 -7.10
CA GLY A 266 49.87 58.18 -7.02
C GLY A 266 51.28 58.76 -6.85
N LYS A 267 51.48 60.07 -7.09
CA LYS A 267 52.78 60.75 -6.96
C LYS A 267 53.05 61.35 -5.57
N ALA A 268 52.06 61.35 -4.66
CA ALA A 268 52.20 61.91 -3.32
C ALA A 268 52.66 60.88 -2.26
N GLU A 269 52.48 59.57 -2.48
CA GLU A 269 52.80 58.54 -1.47
C GLU A 269 54.22 57.95 -1.53
N THR A 270 54.98 58.18 -2.60
CA THR A 270 56.34 57.61 -2.74
C THR A 270 57.48 58.57 -2.39
N ALA A 271 57.17 59.78 -1.94
CA ALA A 271 58.18 60.79 -1.59
C ALA A 271 58.66 60.77 -0.11
N VAL A 272 58.18 59.88 0.76
CA VAL A 272 58.45 59.99 2.22
C VAL A 272 59.30 58.86 2.83
N VAL A 273 59.61 57.76 2.15
CA VAL A 273 60.41 56.70 2.80
C VAL A 273 61.48 56.11 1.88
N SER A 274 62.52 56.91 1.63
CA SER A 274 63.80 56.44 1.11
C SER A 274 64.95 56.90 2.01
N GLU A 275 65.11 56.29 3.19
CA GLU A 275 66.38 56.23 3.95
C GLU A 275 66.29 55.01 4.91
N VAL A 276 67.24 54.08 5.13
CA VAL A 276 68.65 53.89 4.78
C VAL A 276 69.06 52.44 5.19
N LYS A 277 69.94 51.81 4.40
CA LYS A 277 70.95 50.72 4.64
C LYS A 277 70.62 49.21 4.87
N LYS A 278 71.26 48.42 3.98
CA LYS A 278 71.63 46.97 3.94
C LYS A 278 72.38 46.44 5.19
N PRO A 279 72.39 45.12 5.50
CA PRO A 279 73.26 44.07 4.87
C PRO A 279 72.51 42.79 4.39
N GLU A 280 72.94 42.09 3.32
CA GLU A 280 73.73 40.82 3.27
C GLU A 280 73.06 39.61 3.99
N VAL A 281 73.03 38.33 3.56
CA VAL A 281 73.61 37.54 2.44
C VAL A 281 73.09 36.07 2.55
N LYS A 282 73.19 35.29 1.45
CA LYS A 282 73.11 33.80 1.30
C LYS A 282 71.73 33.16 1.55
N GLY A 283 71.20 32.26 0.73
CA GLY A 283 71.73 31.51 -0.40
C GLY A 283 71.12 30.09 -0.41
N LYS A 284 70.92 29.56 -1.63
CA LYS A 284 70.71 28.13 -2.03
C LYS A 284 69.32 27.50 -1.90
N SER A 285 68.70 27.35 -3.07
CA SER A 285 68.37 26.06 -3.75
C SER A 285 68.04 24.84 -2.89
N LEU A 286 66.81 24.33 -2.99
CA LEU A 286 66.38 23.26 -3.91
C LEU A 286 64.86 23.11 -3.84
#